data_AF-A0A9D6IC57-F1
#
_entry.id   AF-A0A9D6IC57-F1
#
_cell.length_a   1.000
_cell.length_b   1.000
_cell.length_c   1.000
_cell.angle_alpha   90.00
_cell.angle_beta   90.00
_cell.angle_gamma   90.00
#
_symmetry.space_group_name_H-M   'P 1'
#
loop_
_entity.id
_entity.type
_entity.pdbx_description
1 polymer ?
#
loop_
_entity_poly.entity_id
_entity_poly.type
_entity_poly.pdbx_seq_one_letter_code
_entity_poly.pdbx_strand_id
1 'polypeptide(L)'
;MALIDLYNLDLLDAVLAHHFNDEFKEKMLSTYMQTYAQILGEALSTELKPEDDEAMKKLLASPDVTPEKVDQFYKDRIPHFEAKVVLLALEFKKRFLLSVYKNKLEEYKKSKSNEGLAAWEQIYKDAEADNWNEVGRLLKIVDSMHSSAKKQSSVQK
;
A
#
# COMPACT_ATOMS: atom_id res chain seq x y z
N MET A 1 -17.60 -2.22 5.09
CA MET A 1 -16.26 -2.72 5.47
C MET A 1 -15.16 -2.20 4.54
N ALA A 2 -15.34 -2.18 3.20
CA ALA A 2 -14.38 -1.53 2.29
C ALA A 2 -14.05 -0.05 2.62
N LEU A 3 -15.00 0.70 3.19
CA LEU A 3 -14.77 2.09 3.65
C LEU A 3 -13.84 2.21 4.87
N ILE A 4 -13.81 1.21 5.76
CA ILE A 4 -12.87 1.16 6.89
C ILE A 4 -11.47 0.79 6.36
N ASP A 5 -11.41 -0.05 5.33
CA ASP A 5 -10.13 -0.39 4.70
C ASP A 5 -9.59 0.72 3.79
N LEU A 6 -10.47 1.56 3.22
CA LEU A 6 -10.12 2.85 2.62
C LEU A 6 -9.65 3.84 3.69
N TYR A 7 -10.22 3.85 4.89
CA TYR A 7 -9.73 4.66 6.02
C TYR A 7 -8.32 4.23 6.44
N ASN A 8 -7.95 2.96 6.25
CA ASN A 8 -6.58 2.47 6.46
C ASN A 8 -5.59 2.91 5.36
N LEU A 9 -6.02 3.54 4.25
CA LEU A 9 -5.10 4.24 3.34
C LEU A 9 -4.45 5.46 4.01
N ASP A 10 -5.12 6.10 4.97
CA ASP A 10 -4.52 7.19 5.75
C ASP A 10 -3.29 6.69 6.53
N LEU A 11 -3.22 5.41 6.89
CA LEU A 11 -2.04 4.85 7.57
C LEU A 11 -0.85 4.72 6.62
N LEU A 12 -1.07 4.32 5.36
CA LEU A 12 0.00 4.27 4.37
C LEU A 12 0.48 5.70 4.05
N ASP A 13 -0.45 6.62 3.82
CA ASP A 13 -0.11 8.02 3.55
C ASP A 13 0.55 8.70 4.75
N ALA A 14 0.12 8.42 5.98
CA ALA A 14 0.79 8.93 7.19
C ALA A 14 2.23 8.39 7.30
N VAL A 15 2.41 7.08 7.06
CA VAL A 15 3.74 6.44 7.11
C VAL A 15 4.65 7.01 6.02
N LEU A 16 4.14 7.12 4.80
CA LEU A 16 4.85 7.71 3.67
C LEU A 16 5.18 9.18 3.96
N ALA A 17 4.23 9.99 4.43
CA ALA A 17 4.40 11.42 4.65
C ALA A 17 5.44 11.76 5.71
N HIS A 18 5.49 11.02 6.82
CA HIS A 18 6.25 11.40 8.01
C HIS A 18 7.59 10.67 8.19
N HIS A 19 7.73 9.44 7.69
CA HIS A 19 8.89 8.61 8.00
C HIS A 19 9.91 8.41 6.87
N PHE A 20 9.58 8.91 5.68
CA PHE A 20 10.40 8.78 4.48
C PHE A 20 10.62 10.14 3.81
N ASN A 21 11.70 10.27 3.04
CA ASN A 21 11.95 11.45 2.22
C ASN A 21 11.17 11.36 0.90
N ASP A 22 10.99 12.49 0.20
CA ASP A 22 10.10 12.57 -0.96
C ASP A 22 10.57 11.68 -2.13
N GLU A 23 11.88 11.61 -2.39
CA GLU A 23 12.43 10.73 -3.43
C GLU A 23 12.12 9.24 -3.16
N PHE A 24 12.22 8.82 -1.90
CA PHE A 24 11.89 7.45 -1.52
C PHE A 24 10.38 7.20 -1.55
N LYS A 25 9.55 8.20 -1.22
CA LYS A 25 8.08 8.12 -1.35
C LYS A 25 7.67 7.90 -2.81
N GLU A 26 8.19 8.69 -3.75
CA GLU A 26 7.87 8.55 -5.17
C GLU A 26 8.29 7.19 -5.71
N LYS A 27 9.50 6.73 -5.37
CA LYS A 27 9.99 5.40 -5.76
C LYS A 27 9.11 4.28 -5.20
N MET A 28 8.71 4.37 -3.94
CA MET A 28 7.82 3.40 -3.30
C MET A 28 6.43 3.39 -3.93
N LEU A 29 5.86 4.57 -4.22
CA LEU A 29 4.55 4.68 -4.86
C LEU A 29 4.57 4.10 -6.29
N SER A 30 5.62 4.40 -7.05
CA SER A 30 5.81 3.83 -8.39
C SER A 30 5.92 2.30 -8.35
N THR A 31 6.72 1.78 -7.42
CA THR A 31 6.86 0.33 -7.21
C THR A 31 5.53 -0.29 -6.79
N TYR A 32 4.81 0.34 -5.86
CA TYR A 32 3.47 -0.07 -5.43
C TYR A 32 2.50 -0.18 -6.61
N MET A 33 2.40 0.85 -7.43
CA MET A 33 1.48 0.89 -8.57
C MET A 33 1.82 -0.17 -9.61
N GLN A 34 3.10 -0.37 -9.91
CA GLN A 34 3.55 -1.39 -10.85
C GLN A 34 3.27 -2.80 -10.34
N THR A 35 3.63 -3.10 -9.09
CA THR A 35 3.39 -4.43 -8.51
C THR A 35 1.89 -4.70 -8.35
N TYR A 36 1.09 -3.69 -7.98
CA TYR A 36 -0.36 -3.84 -7.91
C TYR A 36 -0.95 -4.16 -9.28
N ALA A 37 -0.56 -3.41 -10.32
CA ALA A 37 -1.03 -3.65 -11.67
C ALA A 37 -0.67 -5.06 -12.18
N GLN A 38 0.53 -5.54 -11.87
CA GLN A 38 0.94 -6.89 -12.22
C GLN A 38 0.11 -7.96 -11.50
N ILE A 39 -0.02 -7.87 -10.18
CA ILE A 39 -0.81 -8.84 -9.38
C ILE A 39 -2.27 -8.83 -9.81
N LEU A 40 -2.83 -7.65 -10.07
CA LEU A 40 -4.18 -7.51 -10.57
C LEU A 40 -4.32 -8.16 -11.95
N GLY A 41 -3.39 -7.90 -12.87
CA GLY A 41 -3.35 -8.52 -14.20
C GLY A 41 -3.29 -10.04 -14.13
N GLU A 42 -2.37 -10.58 -13.33
CA GLU A 42 -2.24 -12.03 -13.09
C GLU A 42 -3.53 -12.63 -12.53
N ALA A 43 -4.09 -12.03 -11.46
CA ALA A 43 -5.30 -12.53 -10.83
C ALA A 43 -6.52 -12.51 -11.77
N LEU A 44 -6.67 -11.45 -12.58
CA LEU A 44 -7.78 -11.32 -13.53
C LEU A 44 -7.58 -12.23 -14.75
N SER A 45 -6.36 -12.42 -15.22
CA SER A 45 -6.05 -13.26 -16.39
C SER A 45 -6.49 -14.71 -16.24
N THR A 46 -6.54 -15.24 -15.02
CA THR A 46 -6.99 -16.62 -14.76
C THR A 46 -8.47 -16.86 -15.08
N GLU A 47 -9.26 -15.78 -15.16
CA GLU A 47 -10.69 -15.82 -15.45
C GLU A 47 -11.01 -15.44 -16.90
N LEU A 48 -10.01 -14.93 -17.63
CA LEU A 48 -10.15 -14.53 -19.02
C LEU A 48 -9.84 -15.71 -19.94
N LYS A 49 -10.61 -15.82 -21.02
CA LYS A 49 -10.40 -16.84 -22.04
C LYS A 49 -9.51 -16.28 -23.15
N PRO A 50 -8.85 -17.12 -23.96
CA PRO A 50 -8.03 -16.66 -25.09
C PRO A 50 -8.79 -15.75 -26.08
N GLU A 51 -10.09 -15.97 -26.29
CA GLU A 51 -10.93 -15.10 -27.12
C GLU A 51 -11.13 -13.69 -26.55
N ASP A 52 -10.97 -13.51 -25.24
CA ASP A 52 -11.09 -12.22 -24.57
C ASP A 52 -9.90 -11.32 -24.86
N ASP A 53 -8.70 -11.87 -25.06
CA ASP A 53 -7.52 -11.08 -25.47
C ASP A 53 -7.74 -10.40 -26.82
N GLU A 54 -8.30 -11.12 -27.79
CA GLU A 54 -8.62 -10.56 -29.11
C GLU A 54 -9.76 -9.54 -29.04
N ALA A 55 -10.75 -9.76 -28.17
CA ALA A 55 -11.81 -8.80 -27.92
C ALA A 55 -11.28 -7.53 -27.23
N MET A 56 -10.35 -7.65 -26.28
CA MET A 56 -9.70 -6.52 -25.61
C MET A 56 -8.83 -5.73 -26.58
N LYS A 57 -8.03 -6.39 -27.43
CA LYS A 57 -7.23 -5.69 -28.47
C LYS A 57 -8.12 -4.87 -29.40
N LYS A 58 -9.25 -5.43 -29.84
CA LYS A 58 -10.24 -4.71 -30.67
C LYS A 58 -10.84 -3.52 -29.95
N LEU A 59 -11.17 -3.68 -28.67
CA LEU A 59 -11.70 -2.60 -27.83
C LEU A 59 -10.68 -1.46 -27.70
N LEU A 60 -9.42 -1.78 -27.38
CA LEU A 60 -8.34 -0.80 -27.19
C LEU A 60 -7.93 -0.11 -28.50
N ALA A 61 -8.11 -0.76 -29.64
CA ALA A 61 -7.89 -0.15 -30.96
C ALA A 61 -9.03 0.79 -31.39
N SER A 62 -10.16 0.80 -30.67
CA SER A 62 -11.32 1.61 -31.02
C SER A 62 -11.11 3.09 -30.63
N PRO A 63 -11.40 4.05 -31.53
CA PRO A 63 -11.21 5.47 -31.26
C PRO A 63 -12.19 6.03 -30.22
N ASP A 64 -13.24 5.29 -29.88
CA ASP A 64 -14.27 5.64 -28.90
C ASP A 64 -14.07 4.92 -27.55
N VAL A 65 -12.92 4.26 -27.34
CA VAL A 65 -12.62 3.56 -26.10
C VAL A 65 -12.61 4.53 -24.93
N THR A 66 -13.26 4.16 -23.84
CA THR A 66 -13.26 4.91 -22.58
C THR A 66 -12.95 3.97 -21.41
N PRO A 67 -12.49 4.49 -20.26
CA PRO A 67 -12.29 3.67 -19.07
C PRO A 67 -13.53 2.86 -18.67
N GLU A 68 -14.72 3.42 -18.83
CA GLU A 68 -15.99 2.76 -18.50
C GLU A 68 -16.26 1.57 -19.43
N LYS A 69 -15.89 1.66 -20.72
CA LYS A 69 -16.01 0.53 -21.66
C LYS A 69 -15.04 -0.60 -21.30
N VAL A 70 -13.84 -0.26 -20.85
CA VAL A 70 -12.85 -1.25 -20.39
C VAL A 70 -13.30 -1.89 -19.07
N ASP A 71 -13.85 -1.10 -18.14
CA ASP A 71 -14.45 -1.61 -16.90
C ASP A 71 -15.61 -2.57 -17.17
N GLN A 72 -16.53 -2.19 -18.07
CA GLN A 72 -17.64 -3.05 -18.47
C GLN A 72 -17.16 -4.35 -19.12
N PHE A 73 -16.11 -4.29 -19.96
CA PHE A 73 -15.50 -5.48 -20.55
C PHE A 73 -15.12 -6.52 -19.49
N TYR A 74 -14.50 -6.10 -18.38
CA TYR A 74 -14.12 -7.00 -17.30
C TYR A 74 -15.33 -7.47 -16.49
N LYS A 75 -16.30 -6.58 -16.19
CA LYS A 75 -17.53 -6.93 -15.47
C LYS A 75 -18.37 -7.99 -16.16
N ASP A 76 -18.41 -7.97 -17.50
CA ASP A 76 -19.17 -8.94 -18.29
C ASP A 76 -18.56 -10.35 -18.27
N ARG A 77 -17.26 -10.46 -17.96
CA ARG A 77 -16.48 -11.70 -18.05
C ARG A 77 -16.13 -12.30 -16.70
N ILE A 78 -15.89 -11.43 -15.71
CA ILE A 78 -15.37 -11.82 -14.41
C ILE A 78 -16.51 -11.69 -13.39
N PRO A 79 -17.04 -12.80 -12.87
CA PRO A 79 -18.05 -12.77 -11.83
C PRO A 79 -17.55 -12.01 -10.60
N HIS A 80 -18.40 -11.12 -10.06
CA HIS A 80 -18.07 -10.29 -8.89
C HIS A 80 -16.79 -9.46 -9.06
N PHE A 81 -16.50 -9.00 -10.29
CA PHE A 81 -15.30 -8.23 -10.63
C PHE A 81 -14.96 -7.14 -9.60
N GLU A 82 -15.90 -6.26 -9.26
CA GLU A 82 -15.67 -5.16 -8.32
C GLU A 82 -15.25 -5.65 -6.93
N ALA A 83 -15.94 -6.66 -6.40
CA ALA A 83 -15.60 -7.24 -5.10
C ALA A 83 -14.21 -7.88 -5.13
N LYS A 84 -13.85 -8.54 -6.25
CA LYS A 84 -12.54 -9.16 -6.45
C LYS A 84 -11.43 -8.12 -6.50
N VAL A 85 -11.61 -7.05 -7.29
CA VAL A 85 -10.66 -5.92 -7.37
C VAL A 85 -10.47 -5.28 -6.00
N VAL A 86 -11.55 -5.04 -5.26
CA VAL A 86 -11.48 -4.49 -3.90
C VAL A 86 -10.69 -5.42 -2.98
N LEU A 87 -11.01 -6.72 -2.92
CA LEU A 87 -10.29 -7.67 -2.07
C LEU A 87 -8.80 -7.74 -2.41
N LEU A 88 -8.46 -7.82 -3.70
CA LEU A 88 -7.07 -7.80 -4.17
C LEU A 88 -6.35 -6.51 -3.77
N ALA A 89 -7.02 -5.35 -3.89
CA ALA A 89 -6.47 -4.07 -3.44
C ALA A 89 -6.18 -4.07 -1.94
N LEU A 90 -7.07 -4.65 -1.12
CA LEU A 90 -6.90 -4.70 0.33
C LEU A 90 -5.76 -5.62 0.74
N GLU A 91 -5.72 -6.83 0.20
CA GLU A 91 -4.63 -7.78 0.46
C GLU A 91 -3.28 -7.23 0.03
N PHE A 92 -3.23 -6.60 -1.15
CA PHE A 92 -2.01 -5.98 -1.65
C PHE A 92 -1.54 -4.85 -0.73
N LYS A 93 -2.44 -3.94 -0.33
CA LYS A 93 -2.11 -2.86 0.61
C LYS A 93 -1.57 -3.38 1.93
N LYS A 94 -2.19 -4.42 2.51
CA LYS A 94 -1.71 -5.04 3.74
C LYS A 94 -0.29 -5.59 3.57
N ARG A 95 -0.03 -6.36 2.51
CA ARG A 95 1.30 -6.91 2.22
C ARG A 95 2.34 -5.81 2.01
N PHE A 96 1.96 -4.75 1.31
CA PHE A 96 2.84 -3.62 1.06
C PHE A 96 3.20 -2.89 2.36
N LEU A 97 2.19 -2.56 3.19
CA LEU A 97 2.39 -1.95 4.51
C LEU A 97 3.32 -2.79 5.41
N LEU A 98 3.12 -4.11 5.45
CA LEU A 98 4.00 -5.02 6.17
C LEU A 98 5.44 -4.97 5.65
N SER A 99 5.62 -4.90 4.32
CA SER A 99 6.95 -4.74 3.74
C SER A 99 7.60 -3.40 4.13
N VAL A 100 6.83 -2.32 4.17
CA VAL A 100 7.32 -0.99 4.61
C VAL A 100 7.77 -1.05 6.07
N TYR A 101 6.95 -1.61 6.96
CA TYR A 101 7.28 -1.76 8.38
C TYR A 101 8.50 -2.63 8.60
N LYS A 102 8.61 -3.75 7.87
CA LYS A 102 9.79 -4.62 7.90
C LYS A 102 11.05 -3.87 7.49
N ASN A 103 11.00 -3.15 6.36
CA ASN A 103 12.14 -2.39 5.87
C ASN A 103 12.57 -1.33 6.89
N LYS A 104 11.60 -0.63 7.50
CA LYS A 104 11.90 0.38 8.53
C LYS A 104 12.54 -0.25 9.76
N LEU A 105 12.01 -1.37 10.23
CA LEU A 105 12.59 -2.13 11.34
C LEU A 105 14.05 -2.54 11.05
N GLU A 106 14.34 -3.01 9.85
CA GLU A 106 15.70 -3.39 9.45
C GLU A 106 16.67 -2.19 9.38
N GLU A 107 16.20 -0.98 9.04
CA GLU A 107 17.01 0.25 9.15
C GLU A 107 17.40 0.52 10.60
N TYR A 108 16.44 0.45 11.54
CA TYR A 108 16.71 0.66 12.96
C TYR A 108 17.70 -0.38 13.51
N LYS A 109 17.51 -1.66 13.18
CA LYS A 109 18.44 -2.73 13.57
C LYS A 109 19.88 -2.48 13.08
N LYS A 110 20.04 -2.00 11.85
CA LYS A 110 21.36 -1.68 11.27
C LYS A 110 22.00 -0.45 11.91
N SER A 111 21.20 0.56 12.24
CA SER A 111 21.67 1.83 12.81
C SER A 111 22.18 1.72 14.26
N LYS A 112 21.91 0.60 14.95
CA LYS A 112 22.16 0.42 16.40
C LYS A 112 21.53 1.52 17.28
N SER A 113 20.56 2.27 16.75
CA SER A 113 19.77 3.21 17.53
C SER A 113 18.71 2.44 18.33
N ASN A 114 18.78 2.52 19.65
CA ASN A 114 17.77 1.92 20.54
C ASN A 114 16.47 2.74 20.58
N GLU A 115 16.52 4.00 20.17
CA GLU A 115 15.37 4.90 20.25
C GLU A 115 14.38 4.55 19.13
N GLY A 116 13.22 4.01 19.50
CA GLY A 116 12.16 3.62 18.58
C GLY A 116 12.22 2.17 18.06
N LEU A 117 13.32 1.43 18.27
CA LEU A 117 13.44 0.04 17.79
C LEU A 117 12.34 -0.87 18.36
N ALA A 118 12.13 -0.86 19.67
CA ALA A 118 11.10 -1.67 20.32
C ALA A 118 9.68 -1.31 19.85
N ALA A 119 9.43 -0.02 19.54
CA ALA A 119 8.15 0.41 19.00
C ALA A 119 7.94 -0.11 17.57
N TRP A 120 8.97 -0.07 16.71
CA TRP A 120 8.91 -0.63 15.35
C TRP A 120 8.80 -2.16 15.33
N GLU A 121 9.45 -2.87 16.26
CA GLU A 121 9.28 -4.31 16.43
C GLU A 121 7.83 -4.66 16.78
N GLN A 122 7.23 -3.91 17.71
CA GLN A 122 5.84 -4.12 18.11
C GLN A 122 4.86 -3.73 17.00
N ILE A 123 5.10 -2.62 16.27
CA ILE A 123 4.31 -2.22 15.08
C ILE A 123 4.29 -3.34 14.04
N TYR A 124 5.44 -3.91 13.70
CA TYR A 124 5.52 -5.00 12.73
C TYR A 124 4.72 -6.23 13.19
N LYS A 125 4.90 -6.63 14.46
CA LYS A 125 4.21 -7.77 15.05
C LYS A 125 2.69 -7.59 15.11
N ASP A 126 2.22 -6.42 15.52
CA ASP A 126 0.78 -6.11 15.57
C ASP A 126 0.15 -6.02 14.18
N ALA A 127 0.89 -5.50 13.19
CA ALA A 127 0.45 -5.48 11.80
C ALA A 127 0.32 -6.90 11.21
N GLU A 128 1.24 -7.82 11.54
CA GLU A 128 1.14 -9.23 11.13
C GLU A 128 -0.10 -9.91 11.77
N ALA A 129 -0.47 -9.51 12.98
CA ALA A 129 -1.63 -10.01 13.72
C ALA A 129 -2.95 -9.28 13.43
N ASP A 130 -2.99 -8.40 12.42
CA ASP A 130 -4.17 -7.56 12.07
C ASP A 130 -4.67 -6.65 13.21
N ASN A 131 -3.80 -6.30 14.17
CA ASN A 131 -4.11 -5.41 15.28
C ASN A 131 -3.90 -3.93 14.89
N TRP A 132 -4.64 -3.47 13.89
CA TRP A 132 -4.45 -2.15 13.27
C TRP A 132 -4.68 -0.96 14.22
N ASN A 133 -5.52 -1.12 15.24
CA ASN A 133 -5.73 -0.11 16.27
C ASN A 133 -4.44 0.15 17.07
N GLU A 134 -3.73 -0.92 17.44
CA GLU A 134 -2.48 -0.81 18.19
C GLU A 134 -1.34 -0.28 17.31
N VAL A 135 -1.28 -0.72 16.05
CA VAL A 135 -0.36 -0.15 15.04
C VAL A 135 -0.53 1.37 14.94
N GLY A 136 -1.78 1.85 14.79
CA GLY A 136 -2.05 3.29 14.72
C GLY A 136 -1.68 4.05 16.00
N ARG A 137 -1.87 3.44 17.18
CA ARG A 137 -1.45 4.02 18.47
C ARG A 137 0.06 4.14 18.57
N LEU A 138 0.79 3.10 18.19
CA LEU A 138 2.25 3.06 18.26
C LEU A 138 2.91 4.00 17.24
N LEU A 139 2.36 4.12 16.03
CA LEU A 139 2.86 5.08 15.03
C LEU A 139 2.81 6.53 15.55
N LYS A 140 1.72 6.94 16.20
CA LYS A 140 1.63 8.27 16.85
C LYS A 140 2.70 8.49 17.91
N ILE A 141 3.08 7.44 18.64
CA ILE A 141 4.15 7.51 19.64
C ILE A 141 5.50 7.74 18.94
N VAL A 142 5.80 6.98 17.88
CA VAL A 142 7.02 7.13 17.09
C VAL A 142 7.12 8.55 16.49
N ASP A 143 6.01 9.08 15.97
CA ASP A 143 5.95 10.46 15.45
C ASP A 143 6.25 11.53 16.52
N SER A 144 5.75 11.32 17.74
CA SER A 144 6.01 12.22 18.86
C SER A 144 7.48 12.20 19.32
N MET A 145 8.15 11.05 19.19
CA MET A 145 9.59 10.91 19.49
C MET A 145 10.44 11.68 18.47
N HIS A 146 10.15 11.55 17.17
CA HIS A 146 10.84 12.30 16.11
C HIS A 146 10.64 13.82 16.21
N SER A 147 9.44 14.25 16.60
CA SER A 147 9.11 15.67 16.79
C SER A 147 9.86 16.30 17.97
N SER A 148 10.11 15.51 19.02
CA SER A 148 10.84 15.94 20.23
C SER A 148 12.35 16.06 19.97
N ALA A 149 12.93 15.16 19.18
CA ALA A 149 14.35 15.22 18.76
C ALA A 149 14.66 16.44 17.87
N LYS A 150 13.72 16.84 17.00
CA LYS A 150 13.85 18.08 16.19
C LYS A 150 13.79 19.37 17.01
N LYS A 151 13.07 19.38 18.15
CA LYS A 151 12.99 20.56 19.04
C LYS A 151 14.22 20.76 19.91
N GLN A 152 14.94 19.69 20.29
CA GLN A 152 16.16 19.84 21.09
C GLN A 152 17.36 20.33 20.28
N SER A 153 17.43 20.00 18.98
CA SER A 153 18.52 20.43 18.09
C SER A 153 18.43 21.90 17.64
N SER A 154 17.26 22.54 17.74
CA SER A 154 17.08 23.96 17.39
C SER A 154 17.35 24.92 18.55
N VAL A 155 17.51 24.42 19.78
CA VAL A 155 17.80 25.24 20.98
C VAL A 155 19.31 25.34 21.25
N GLN A 156 20.15 24.62 20.50
CA GLN A 156 21.62 24.63 20.62
C GLN A 156 22.35 25.39 19.49
N LYS A 157 21.67 26.27 18.74
CA LYS A 157 22.31 27.18 17.78
C LYS A 157 22.25 28.63 18.23
#